data_AF-A0A357M5W7-F1
#
_entry.id   AF-A0A357M5W7-F1
#
_cell.length_a   1.000
_cell.length_b   1.000
_cell.length_c   1.000
_cell.angle_alpha   90.00
_cell.angle_beta   90.00
_cell.angle_gamma   90.00
#
_symmetry.space_group_name_H-M   'P 1'
#
loop_
_entity.id
_entity.type
_entity.pdbx_description
1 polymer ?
#
loop_
_entity_poly.entity_id
_entity_poly.type
_entity_poly.pdbx_seq_one_letter_code
_entity_poly.pdbx_strand_id
1 'polypeptide(L)'
;WPQIDPTDDGGQFQDRGTQYRTAIFYYNEEQRLAALASKEQVAVSGRFSGPVVTEILPAPTFYRAEEYHQDYHHKNPKHYKEDREQSGRDTFIAKHW
;
A
#
# COMPACT_ATOMS: atom_id res chain seq x y z
N TRP A 1 6.54 -0.26 2.34
CA TRP A 1 6.14 0.03 3.72
C TRP A 1 5.86 1.51 3.98
N PRO A 2 6.71 2.49 3.61
CA PRO A 2 6.43 3.90 3.94
C PRO A 2 5.17 4.49 3.28
N GLN A 3 4.78 3.99 2.11
CA GLN A 3 3.71 4.58 1.30
C GLN A 3 2.28 4.13 1.69
N ILE A 4 2.14 3.24 2.67
CA ILE A 4 0.87 2.66 3.11
C ILE A 4 0.82 2.63 4.64
N ASP A 5 -0.37 2.65 5.22
CA ASP A 5 -0.61 2.07 6.54
C ASP A 5 -0.73 0.55 6.40
N PRO A 6 0.25 -0.23 6.88
CA PRO A 6 0.25 -1.68 6.76
C PRO A 6 -0.52 -2.36 7.90
N THR A 7 -1.16 -1.60 8.80
CA THR A 7 -1.97 -2.08 9.93
C THR A 7 -3.47 -1.94 9.70
N ASP A 8 -3.88 -1.28 8.61
CA ASP A 8 -5.27 -1.05 8.23
C ASP A 8 -5.79 -2.20 7.34
N ASP A 9 -6.82 -2.91 7.82
CA ASP A 9 -7.46 -4.02 7.13
C ASP A 9 -8.74 -3.63 6.39
N GLY A 10 -9.22 -2.39 6.54
CA GLY A 10 -10.47 -1.92 5.95
C GLY A 10 -10.31 -0.92 4.80
N GLY A 11 -9.08 -0.57 4.42
CA GLY A 11 -8.78 0.35 3.33
C GLY A 11 -7.38 0.96 3.42
N GLN A 12 -7.25 2.18 2.92
CA GLN A 12 -6.01 2.93 3.00
C GLN A 12 -6.29 4.43 3.15
N PHE A 13 -5.94 4.97 4.32
CA PHE A 13 -6.20 6.36 4.67
C PHE A 13 -7.70 6.73 4.49
N GLN A 14 -8.00 7.79 3.73
CA GLN A 14 -9.36 8.22 3.42
C GLN A 14 -10.15 7.23 2.54
N ASP A 15 -9.46 6.36 1.79
CA ASP A 15 -10.10 5.41 0.87
C ASP A 15 -10.50 4.12 1.60
N ARG A 16 -11.79 3.75 1.57
CA ARG A 16 -12.33 2.59 2.30
C ARG A 16 -12.91 1.54 1.37
N GLY A 17 -12.74 0.27 1.72
CA GLY A 17 -13.25 -0.87 0.95
C GLY A 17 -12.16 -1.85 0.55
N THR A 18 -12.59 -3.04 0.13
CA THR A 18 -11.70 -4.17 -0.15
C THR A 18 -10.72 -3.92 -1.30
N GLN A 19 -11.04 -3.00 -2.22
CA GLN A 19 -10.18 -2.57 -3.31
C GLN A 19 -8.97 -1.74 -2.86
N TYR A 20 -8.98 -1.22 -1.63
CA TYR A 20 -7.90 -0.41 -1.07
C TYR A 20 -7.05 -1.17 -0.04
N ARG A 21 -7.32 -2.46 0.18
CA ARG A 21 -6.53 -3.27 1.11
C ARG A 21 -5.08 -3.44 0.62
N THR A 22 -4.17 -3.60 1.56
CA THR A 22 -2.76 -3.77 1.24
C THR A 22 -2.43 -5.24 0.94
N ALA A 23 -1.75 -5.49 -0.18
CA ALA A 23 -1.28 -6.81 -0.55
C ALA A 23 0.03 -6.71 -1.36
N ILE A 24 0.85 -7.76 -1.27
CA ILE A 24 2.00 -8.02 -2.13
C ILE A 24 1.68 -9.26 -2.95
N PHE A 25 1.67 -9.12 -4.28
CA PHE A 25 1.43 -10.21 -5.21
C PHE A 25 2.76 -10.76 -5.74
N TYR A 26 3.05 -12.03 -5.47
CA TYR A 26 4.29 -12.69 -5.90
C TYR A 26 4.07 -13.60 -7.11
N TYR A 27 5.08 -13.68 -7.99
CA TYR A 27 5.08 -14.55 -9.18
C TYR A 27 5.93 -15.82 -8.99
N ASN A 28 6.82 -15.84 -8.00
CA ASN A 28 7.68 -16.98 -7.71
C ASN A 28 8.03 -17.06 -6.22
N GLU A 29 8.67 -18.16 -5.84
CA GLU A 29 9.00 -18.43 -4.43
C GLU A 29 10.03 -17.45 -3.87
N GLU A 30 10.99 -17.01 -4.67
CA GLU A 30 11.98 -16.02 -4.25
C GLU A 30 11.32 -14.70 -3.82
N GLN A 31 10.36 -14.20 -4.61
CA GLN A 31 9.57 -13.01 -4.28
C GLN A 31 8.71 -13.23 -3.03
N ARG A 32 8.10 -14.41 -2.88
CA ARG A 32 7.31 -14.76 -1.69
C ARG A 32 8.18 -14.70 -0.42
N LEU A 33 9.35 -15.34 -0.44
CA LEU A 33 10.26 -15.36 0.71
C LEU A 33 10.81 -13.97 1.03
N ALA A 34 11.17 -13.18 0.01
CA ALA A 34 11.62 -11.80 0.19
C ALA A 34 10.53 -10.91 0.79
N ALA A 35 9.28 -11.04 0.31
CA ALA A 35 8.14 -10.30 0.85
C ALA A 35 7.85 -10.68 2.32
N LEU A 36 7.90 -11.97 2.66
CA LEU A 36 7.71 -12.47 4.02
C LEU A 36 8.79 -11.94 4.96
N ALA A 37 10.06 -12.03 4.56
CA ALA A 37 11.18 -11.52 5.34
C ALA A 37 11.07 -10.00 5.56
N SER A 38 10.71 -9.24 4.53
CA SER A 38 10.52 -7.79 4.64
C SER A 38 9.32 -7.43 5.53
N LYS A 39 8.21 -8.18 5.46
CA LYS A 39 7.05 -8.02 6.32
C LYS A 39 7.41 -8.26 7.78
N GLU A 40 8.15 -9.33 8.06
CA GLU A 40 8.62 -9.67 9.40
C GLU A 40 9.50 -8.57 9.99
N GLN A 41 10.48 -8.07 9.22
CA GLN A 41 11.35 -6.96 9.65
C GLN A 41 10.54 -5.72 10.07
N VAL A 42 9.45 -5.41 9.37
CA VAL A 42 8.58 -4.29 9.74
C VAL A 42 7.74 -4.61 10.96
N ALA A 43 7.18 -5.82 11.05
CA ALA A 43 6.37 -6.25 12.19
C ALA A 43 7.15 -6.19 13.51
N VAL A 44 8.42 -6.59 13.50
CA VAL A 44 9.28 -6.59 14.70
C VAL A 44 10.03 -5.26 14.92
N SER A 45 9.89 -4.28 14.03
CA SER A 45 10.61 -3.00 14.11
C SER A 45 10.17 -2.10 15.28
N GLY A 46 9.01 -2.36 15.87
CA GLY A 46 8.39 -1.51 16.89
C GLY A 46 7.79 -0.20 16.34
N ARG A 47 7.76 0.00 15.02
CA ARG A 47 7.19 1.22 14.38
C ARG A 47 5.67 1.34 14.53
N PHE A 48 5.00 0.21 14.74
CA PHE A 48 3.55 0.12 14.80
C PHE A 48 3.10 -0.59 16.08
N SER A 49 2.01 -0.11 16.67
CA SER A 49 1.38 -0.75 17.83
C SER A 49 0.48 -1.93 17.45
N GLY A 50 0.05 -1.99 16.19
CA GLY A 50 -0.80 -3.05 15.65
C GLY A 50 -0.03 -4.04 14.75
N PRO A 51 -0.62 -5.20 14.45
CA PRO A 51 -0.02 -6.17 13.55
C PRO A 51 0.08 -5.63 12.13
N VAL A 52 1.09 -6.09 11.39
CA VAL A 52 1.20 -5.84 9.94
C VAL A 52 0.25 -6.78 9.21
N VAL A 53 -0.87 -6.26 8.71
CA VAL A 53 -1.96 -7.03 8.09
C VAL A 53 -1.79 -7.23 6.58
N THR A 54 -0.84 -6.56 5.93
CA THR A 54 -0.58 -6.68 4.49
C THR A 54 -0.45 -8.14 4.05
N GLU A 55 -1.30 -8.56 3.12
CA GLU A 55 -1.32 -9.94 2.63
C GLU A 55 -0.16 -10.22 1.67
N ILE A 56 0.32 -11.47 1.61
CA ILE A 56 1.31 -11.92 0.64
C ILE A 56 0.67 -13.07 -0.14
N LEU A 57 0.28 -12.80 -1.38
CA LEU A 57 -0.61 -13.65 -2.18
C LEU A 57 0.04 -14.01 -3.52
N PRO A 58 -0.25 -15.19 -4.09
CA PRO A 58 0.14 -15.48 -5.46
C PRO A 58 -0.51 -14.47 -6.41
N ALA A 59 0.25 -14.00 -7.40
CA ALA A 59 -0.24 -13.05 -8.38
C ALA A 59 -1.43 -13.64 -9.17
N PRO A 60 -2.62 -13.01 -9.11
CA PRO A 60 -3.75 -13.42 -9.93
C PRO A 60 -3.60 -12.88 -11.37
N THR A 61 -4.58 -13.17 -12.21
CA THR A 61 -4.74 -12.47 -13.49
C THR A 61 -4.81 -10.97 -13.25
N PHE A 62 -3.92 -10.22 -13.90
CA PHE A 62 -3.91 -8.76 -13.84
C PHE A 62 -4.78 -8.19 -14.97
N TYR A 63 -5.85 -7.49 -14.59
CA TYR A 63 -6.69 -6.75 -15.52
C TYR A 63 -6.22 -5.29 -15.53
N ARG A 64 -5.65 -4.86 -16.66
CA ARG A 64 -5.19 -3.48 -16.82
C ARG A 64 -6.40 -2.53 -16.74
N ALA A 65 -6.32 -1.53 -15.86
CA ALA A 65 -7.34 -0.49 -15.77
C ALA A 65 -7.41 0.37 -17.03
N GLU A 66 -8.51 1.09 -17.21
CA GLU A 66 -8.77 1.97 -18.34
C GLU A 66 -7.69 3.04 -18.51
N GLU A 67 -7.52 3.53 -19.75
CA GLU A 67 -6.40 4.41 -20.11
C GLU A 67 -6.38 5.74 -19.36
N TYR A 68 -7.55 6.24 -18.92
CA TYR A 68 -7.63 7.47 -18.13
C TYR A 68 -7.07 7.30 -16.70
N HIS A 69 -6.97 6.07 -16.18
CA HIS A 69 -6.33 5.78 -14.90
C HIS A 69 -4.80 5.67 -14.98
N GLN A 70 -4.27 5.36 -16.16
CA GLN A 70 -2.83 5.17 -16.36
C GLN A 70 -2.11 6.51 -16.22
N ASP A 71 -1.00 6.53 -15.48
CA ASP A 71 -0.20 7.74 -15.22
C ASP A 71 -1.02 8.93 -14.67
N TYR A 72 -2.09 8.65 -13.92
CA TYR A 72 -3.04 9.67 -13.48
C TYR A 72 -2.37 10.86 -12.76
N HIS A 73 -1.40 10.60 -11.89
CA HIS A 73 -0.67 11.64 -11.16
C HIS A 73 0.17 12.56 -12.07
N HIS A 74 0.63 12.07 -13.23
CA HIS A 74 1.31 12.87 -14.24
C HIS A 74 0.32 13.63 -15.13
N LYS A 75 -0.80 12.99 -15.50
CA LYS A 75 -1.85 13.60 -16.34
C LYS A 75 -2.66 14.67 -15.59
N ASN A 76 -2.84 14.51 -14.27
CA ASN A 76 -3.65 15.39 -13.41
C ASN A 76 -2.88 15.83 -12.14
N PRO A 77 -1.72 16.51 -12.28
CA PRO A 77 -0.81 16.76 -11.17
C PRO A 77 -1.39 17.66 -10.09
N LYS A 78 -2.22 18.65 -10.46
CA LYS A 78 -2.90 19.53 -9.51
C LYS A 78 -3.88 18.75 -8.63
N HIS A 79 -4.79 18.01 -9.27
CA HIS A 79 -5.81 17.25 -8.55
C HIS A 79 -5.18 16.16 -7.67
N TYR A 80 -4.18 15.44 -8.17
CA TYR A 80 -3.44 14.47 -7.38
C TYR A 80 -2.77 15.09 -6.14
N LYS A 81 -2.19 16.29 -6.28
CA LYS A 81 -1.55 16.99 -5.16
C LYS A 81 -2.57 17.39 -4.10
N GLU A 82 -3.70 17.97 -4.51
CA GLU A 82 -4.78 18.39 -3.61
C GLU A 82 -5.38 17.18 -2.85
N ASP A 83 -5.56 16.05 -3.53
CA ASP A 83 -6.02 14.80 -2.92
C ASP A 83 -4.99 14.25 -1.91
N ARG A 84 -3.72 14.20 -2.28
CA ARG A 84 -2.64 13.72 -1.39
C ARG A 84 -2.57 14.54 -0.11
N GLU A 85 -2.65 15.86 -0.20
CA GLU A 85 -2.62 16.77 0.96
C GLU A 85 -3.75 16.48 1.95
N GLN A 86 -4.91 16.02 1.47
CA GLN A 86 -6.08 15.71 2.30
C GLN A 86 -6.11 14.25 2.76
N SER A 87 -5.40 13.36 2.07
CA SER A 87 -5.44 11.92 2.32
C SER A 87 -4.97 11.50 3.71
N GLY A 88 -4.09 12.27 4.37
CA GLY A 88 -3.43 11.88 5.62
C GLY A 88 -2.19 10.99 5.43
N ARG A 89 -1.84 10.64 4.18
CA ARG A 89 -0.66 9.84 3.86
C ARG A 89 0.64 10.49 4.32
N ASP A 90 0.81 11.78 4.09
CA ASP A 90 2.03 12.50 4.45
C ASP A 90 2.19 12.62 5.98
N THR A 91 1.08 12.80 6.71
CA THR A 91 1.07 12.75 8.17
C THR A 91 1.48 11.37 8.69
N PHE A 92 0.96 10.30 8.08
CA PHE A 92 1.32 8.94 8.43
C PHE A 92 2.82 8.67 8.22
N ILE A 93 3.35 9.07 7.05
CA ILE A 93 4.78 8.93 6.73
C ILE A 93 5.61 9.63 7.80
N ALA A 94 5.36 10.91 8.07
CA ALA A 94 6.15 11.68 9.03
C ALA A 94 6.11 11.13 10.46
N LYS A 95 5.02 10.43 10.83
CA LYS A 95 4.86 9.84 12.16
C LYS A 95 5.58 8.50 12.32
N HIS A 96 5.61 7.68 11.28
CA HIS A 96 6.06 6.28 11.37
C HIS A 96 7.39 5.99 10.68
N TRP A 97 7.88 6.89 9.83
CA TRP A 97 9.06 6.69 8.97
C TRP A 97 10.07 7.82 9.12
#